data_AF-A0A9E1ZN23-F1
#
_entry.id   AF-A0A9E1ZN23-F1
#
_cell.length_a   1.000
_cell.length_b   1.000
_cell.length_c   1.000
_cell.angle_alpha   90.00
_cell.angle_beta   90.00
_cell.angle_gamma   90.00
#
_symmetry.space_group_name_H-M   'P 1'
#
loop_
_entity.id
_entity.type
_entity.pdbx_description
1 polymer ?
#
loop_
_entity_poly.entity_id
_entity_poly.type
_entity_poly.pdbx_seq_one_letter_code
_entity_poly.pdbx_strand_id
1 'polypeptide(L)'
;MMKKNPWIAAVLNFFFMGLGTLYVGERKLTGLGLTLAALILTYVELQLRAAAPNLYPLMFGAVFVANTVLAIDGYQEAKQKA
;
A
#
# COMPACT_ATOMS: atom_id res chain seq x y z
N MET A 1 -17.04 -16.65 10.27
CA MET A 1 -16.00 -15.82 9.64
C MET A 1 -16.50 -14.38 9.61
N MET A 2 -15.85 -13.44 10.29
CA MET A 2 -16.28 -12.04 10.26
C MET A 2 -16.13 -11.50 8.83
N LYS A 3 -17.22 -11.02 8.23
CA LYS A 3 -17.20 -10.26 6.97
C LYS A 3 -16.27 -9.06 7.13
N LYS A 4 -15.07 -9.14 6.58
CA LYS A 4 -14.11 -8.03 6.60
C LYS A 4 -14.56 -7.00 5.58
N ASN A 5 -14.64 -5.73 5.99
CA ASN A 5 -15.18 -4.68 5.14
C ASN A 5 -14.17 -4.34 4.03
N PRO A 6 -14.50 -4.55 2.75
CA PRO A 6 -13.55 -4.38 1.65
C PRO A 6 -13.06 -2.93 1.51
N TRP A 7 -13.87 -1.96 1.93
CA TRP A 7 -13.47 -0.56 2.01
C TRP A 7 -12.34 -0.31 3.01
N ILE A 8 -12.35 -1.01 4.16
CA ILE A 8 -11.29 -0.89 5.17
C ILE A 8 -9.99 -1.47 4.63
N ALA A 9 -10.04 -2.60 3.92
CA ALA A 9 -8.87 -3.18 3.27
C ALA A 9 -8.26 -2.25 2.20
N ALA A 10 -9.12 -1.62 1.39
CA ALA A 10 -8.69 -0.66 0.36
C ALA A 10 -8.03 0.58 0.97
N VAL A 11 -8.67 1.20 1.96
CA VAL A 11 -8.15 2.41 2.64
C VAL A 11 -6.85 2.10 3.35
N LEU A 12 -6.76 0.94 4.03
CA LEU A 12 -5.51 0.52 4.67
C LEU A 12 -4.39 0.34 3.65
N ASN A 13 -4.62 -0.33 2.50
CA ASN A 13 -3.58 -0.51 1.48
C ASN A 13 -3.21 0.80 0.75
N PHE A 14 -4.14 1.74 0.62
CA PHE A 14 -3.88 3.03 -0.03
C PHE A 14 -2.97 3.93 0.81
N PHE A 15 -3.21 4.02 2.12
CA PHE A 15 -2.40 4.83 3.03
C PHE A 15 -1.15 4.08 3.53
N PHE A 16 -1.24 2.76 3.66
CA PHE A 16 -0.19 1.91 4.19
C PHE A 16 -0.12 0.62 3.38
N MET A 17 0.72 0.62 2.34
CA MET A 17 0.97 -0.56 1.51
C MET A 17 1.16 -1.80 2.39
N GLY A 18 0.28 -2.78 2.24
CA GLY A 18 0.36 -4.07 2.92
C GLY A 18 -0.48 -4.21 4.20
N LEU A 19 -0.93 -3.12 4.83
CA LEU A 19 -1.83 -3.22 5.99
C LEU A 19 -3.22 -3.77 5.61
N GLY A 20 -3.73 -3.44 4.42
CA GLY A 20 -4.98 -4.00 3.91
C GLY A 20 -4.85 -5.50 3.64
N THR A 21 -3.72 -5.93 3.10
CA THR A 21 -3.40 -7.34 2.86
C THR A 21 -3.21 -8.12 4.17
N LEU A 22 -2.58 -7.51 5.18
CA LEU A 22 -2.49 -8.05 6.54
C LEU A 22 -3.88 -8.13 7.21
N TYR A 23 -4.72 -7.11 7.02
CA TYR A 23 -6.08 -7.08 7.53
C TYR A 23 -6.94 -8.19 6.94
N VAL A 24 -6.84 -8.47 5.63
CA VAL A 24 -7.53 -9.60 5.01
C VAL A 24 -6.99 -10.94 5.54
N GLY A 25 -5.66 -11.03 5.75
CA GLY A 25 -5.04 -12.03 6.63
C GLY A 25 -4.52 -13.30 5.94
N GLU A 26 -4.63 -13.40 4.62
CA GLU A 26 -4.11 -14.56 3.87
C GLU A 26 -2.64 -14.42 3.48
N ARG A 27 -2.23 -13.25 3.01
CA ARG A 27 -0.86 -13.00 2.54
C ARG A 27 -0.07 -12.17 3.54
N LYS A 28 0.05 -12.67 4.78
CA LYS A 28 0.71 -11.96 5.88
C LYS A 28 2.16 -11.57 5.56
N LEU A 29 2.91 -12.46 4.90
CA LEU A 29 4.29 -12.18 4.44
C LEU A 29 4.33 -11.05 3.40
N THR A 30 3.43 -11.09 2.41
CA THR A 30 3.34 -10.03 1.40
C THR A 30 2.95 -8.70 2.02
N GLY A 31 1.97 -8.68 2.92
CA GLY A 31 1.56 -7.46 3.61
C GLY A 31 2.66 -6.89 4.51
N LEU A 32 3.38 -7.74 5.25
CA LEU A 32 4.52 -7.30 6.07
C LEU A 32 5.66 -6.76 5.19
N GLY A 33 5.99 -7.47 4.10
CA GLY A 33 7.02 -7.06 3.15
C GLY A 33 6.69 -5.74 2.46
N LEU A 34 5.44 -5.54 2.03
CA LEU A 34 4.95 -4.29 1.46
C LEU A 34 5.01 -3.13 2.47
N THR A 35 4.69 -3.40 3.74
CA THR A 35 4.74 -2.39 4.81
C THR A 35 6.19 -1.96 5.05
N LEU A 36 7.12 -2.93 5.14
CA LEU A 36 8.55 -2.64 5.29
C LEU A 36 9.11 -1.91 4.06
N ALA A 37 8.73 -2.33 2.86
CA ALA A 37 9.13 -1.68 1.62
C ALA A 37 8.66 -0.22 1.60
N ALA A 38 7.42 0.06 2.01
CA ALA A 38 6.88 1.42 2.07
C ALA A 38 7.62 2.31 3.07
N LEU A 39 8.01 1.78 4.23
CA LEU A 39 8.83 2.53 5.20
C LEU A 39 10.20 2.91 4.60
N ILE A 40 10.88 1.95 3.95
CA ILE A 40 12.16 2.20 3.29
C ILE A 40 11.99 3.19 2.13
N LEU A 41 10.94 3.04 1.34
CA LEU A 41 10.66 3.91 0.20
C LEU A 41 10.35 5.35 0.65
N THR A 42 9.59 5.52 1.72
CA THR A 42 9.30 6.84 2.33
C THR A 42 10.60 7.51 2.79
N TYR A 43 11.52 6.75 3.39
CA TYR A 43 12.82 7.27 3.77
C TYR A 43 13.61 7.77 2.54
N VAL A 44 13.64 6.98 1.46
CA VAL A 44 14.29 7.37 0.20
C VAL A 44 13.60 8.57 -0.45
N GLU A 45 12.27 8.64 -0.42
CA GLU A 45 11.47 9.73 -0.99
C GLU A 45 11.80 11.08 -0.33
N LEU A 46 11.92 11.09 1.01
CA LEU A 46 12.30 12.28 1.78
C LEU A 46 13.72 12.75 1.45
N GLN A 47 14.66 11.83 1.25
CA GLN A 47 16.02 12.16 0.83
C GLN A 47 16.06 12.67 -0.62
N LEU A 48 15.27 12.07 -1.51
CA LEU A 48 15.16 12.47 -2.92
C LEU A 48 14.60 13.89 -3.05
N ARG A 49 13.67 14.28 -2.17
CA ARG A 49 13.14 15.65 -2.13
C ARG A 49 14.24 16.70 -1.94
N ALA A 50 15.27 16.38 -1.15
CA ALA A 50 16.40 17.28 -0.90
C ALA A 50 17.47 17.19 -2.01
N ALA A 51 17.76 15.99 -2.50
CA ALA A 51 18.84 15.75 -3.46
C ALA A 51 18.45 16.03 -4.93
N ALA A 52 17.20 15.76 -5.31
CA ALA A 52 16.70 15.87 -6.69
C ALA A 52 15.20 16.26 -6.70
N PRO A 53 14.84 17.49 -6.32
CA PRO A 53 13.45 17.93 -6.14
C PRO A 53 12.60 17.82 -7.41
N ASN A 54 13.22 17.89 -8.58
CA ASN A 54 12.61 17.73 -9.90
C ASN A 54 12.19 16.28 -10.21
N LEU A 55 12.75 15.28 -9.52
CA LEU A 55 12.33 13.87 -9.62
C LEU A 55 11.27 13.50 -8.57
N TYR A 56 11.08 14.33 -7.54
CA TYR A 56 10.12 14.09 -6.47
C TYR A 56 8.68 13.90 -6.98
N PRO A 57 8.14 14.69 -7.93
CA PRO A 57 6.79 14.48 -8.45
C PRO A 57 6.63 13.15 -9.18
N LEU A 58 7.69 12.68 -9.86
CA LEU A 58 7.67 11.40 -10.58
C LEU A 58 7.69 10.23 -9.60
N MET A 59 8.52 10.30 -8.55
CA MET A 59 8.53 9.32 -7.47
C MET A 59 7.17 9.27 -6.75
N PHE A 60 6.62 10.43 -6.37
CA PHE A 60 5.30 10.53 -5.76
C PHE A 60 4.22 9.93 -6.65
N GLY A 61 4.24 10.24 -7.96
CA GLY A 61 3.32 9.66 -8.93
C GLY A 61 3.42 8.13 -9.01
N ALA A 62 4.64 7.57 -9.00
CA ALA A 62 4.85 6.13 -9.02
C ALA A 62 4.32 5.45 -7.74
N VAL A 63 4.58 6.03 -6.56
CA VAL A 63 4.06 5.54 -5.27
C VAL A 63 2.53 5.62 -5.24
N PHE A 64 1.96 6.73 -5.70
CA PHE A 64 0.51 6.91 -5.76
C PHE A 64 -0.15 5.85 -6.64
N VAL A 65 0.40 5.57 -7.82
CA VAL A 65 -0.10 4.51 -8.71
C VAL A 65 0.04 3.14 -8.04
N ALA A 66 1.18 2.83 -7.43
CA ALA A 66 1.40 1.56 -6.74
C ALA A 66 0.39 1.35 -5.58
N ASN A 67 0.19 2.37 -4.73
CA ASN A 67 -0.78 2.33 -3.64
C ASN A 67 -2.21 2.16 -4.14
N THR A 68 -2.55 2.83 -5.25
CA THR A 68 -3.87 2.71 -5.88
C THR A 68 -4.12 1.29 -6.38
N VAL A 69 -3.15 0.68 -7.06
CA VAL A 69 -3.25 -0.71 -7.54
C VAL A 69 -3.39 -1.68 -6.36
N LEU A 70 -2.60 -1.52 -5.30
CA LEU A 70 -2.69 -2.36 -4.10
C LEU A 70 -3.98 -2.17 -3.32
N ALA A 71 -4.55 -0.97 -3.32
CA ALA A 71 -5.86 -0.71 -2.74
C ALA A 71 -6.98 -1.43 -3.51
N ILE A 72 -6.92 -1.40 -4.86
CA ILE A 72 -7.86 -2.13 -5.72
C ILE A 72 -7.72 -3.64 -5.52
N ASP A 73 -6.50 -4.16 -5.50
CA ASP A 73 -6.24 -5.59 -5.29
C ASP A 73 -6.75 -6.04 -3.91
N GLY A 74 -6.43 -5.29 -2.85
CA GLY A 74 -6.95 -5.54 -1.50
C GLY A 74 -8.47 -5.45 -1.39
N TYR A 75 -9.11 -4.53 -2.12
CA TYR A 75 -10.57 -4.43 -2.21
C TYR A 75 -11.19 -5.66 -2.87
N GLN A 76 -10.63 -6.09 -4.00
CA GLN A 76 -11.13 -7.25 -4.74
C GLN A 76 -10.94 -8.54 -3.92
N GLU A 77 -9.78 -8.72 -3.31
CA GLU A 77 -9.49 -9.87 -2.44
C GLU A 77 -10.43 -9.92 -1.24
N ALA A 78 -10.72 -8.79 -0.61
CA ALA A 78 -11.69 -8.70 0.48
C ALA A 78 -13.13 -8.96 0.00
N LYS A 79 -13.51 -8.48 -1.18
CA LYS A 79 -14.86 -8.64 -1.76
C LYS A 79 -15.13 -10.08 -2.21
N GLN A 80 -14.14 -10.78 -2.77
CA GLN A 80 -14.27 -12.20 -3.12
C GLN A 80 -14.53 -13.10 -1.90
N LYS A 81 -14.26 -12.59 -0.69
CA LYS A 81 -14.41 -13.33 0.57
C LYS A 81 -15.50 -12.77 1.50
N ALA A 82 -16.26 -11.76 1.05
CA ALA A 82 -17.37 -11.16 1.78
C ALA A 82 -18.68 -11.92 1.56
#